data_AF-A0A7C5FFN9-F1
#
_entry.id   AF-A0A7C5FFN9-F1
#
_cell.length_a   1.000
_cell.length_b   1.000
_cell.length_c   1.000
_cell.angle_alpha   90.00
_cell.angle_beta   90.00
_cell.angle_gamma   90.00
#
_symmetry.space_group_name_H-M   'P 1'
#
loop_
_entity.id
_entity.type
_entity.pdbx_description
1 polymer ?
#
loop_
_entity_poly.entity_id
_entity_poly.type
_entity_poly.pdbx_seq_one_letter_code
_entity_poly.pdbx_strand_id
1 'polypeptide(L)' 'MAVFINDQCTACGLCLPECPTESISEGDIYVVNPETCNECEDQEGGSKCIAVCPVDCIVLPQKAPAQNP' A
#
# COMPACT_ATOMS: atom_id res chain seq x y z
N MET A 1 8.50 -1.29 8.20
CA MET A 1 7.66 -2.42 7.72
C MET A 1 6.57 -1.76 6.89
N ALA A 2 6.17 -2.34 5.76
CA ALA A 2 5.40 -1.60 4.75
C ALA A 2 4.35 -2.48 4.09
N VAL A 3 3.27 -1.85 3.62
CA VAL A 3 2.28 -2.53 2.78
C VAL A 3 2.88 -2.84 1.40
N PHE A 4 2.37 -3.89 0.76
CA PHE A 4 2.78 -4.30 -0.58
C PHE A 4 1.59 -4.27 -1.54
N ILE A 5 1.81 -3.82 -2.79
CA ILE A 5 0.83 -3.81 -3.87
C ILE A 5 1.17 -4.94 -4.84
N ASN A 6 0.26 -5.89 -5.03
CA ASN A 6 0.48 -7.02 -5.93
C ASN A 6 0.05 -6.72 -7.39
N ASP A 7 0.22 -7.70 -8.26
CA ASP A 7 -0.04 -7.66 -9.70
C ASP A 7 -1.53 -7.55 -10.08
N GLN A 8 -2.45 -7.62 -9.11
CA GLN A 8 -3.88 -7.39 -9.34
C GLN A 8 -4.25 -5.90 -9.40
N CYS A 9 -3.29 -5.00 -9.16
CA CYS A 9 -3.51 -3.56 -9.23
C CYS A 9 -3.99 -3.12 -10.63
N THR A 10 -5.08 -2.37 -10.67
CA THR A 10 -5.66 -1.86 -11.93
C THR A 10 -5.25 -0.42 -12.25
N ALA A 11 -4.21 0.11 -11.59
CA ALA A 11 -3.75 1.49 -11.71
C ALA A 11 -4.88 2.56 -11.58
N CYS A 12 -5.83 2.38 -10.64
CA CYS A 12 -7.00 3.27 -10.51
C CYS A 12 -6.73 4.62 -9.83
N GLY A 13 -5.60 4.78 -9.13
CA GLY A 13 -5.18 6.04 -8.51
C GLY A 13 -5.81 6.39 -7.17
N LEU A 14 -6.77 5.61 -6.68
CA LEU A 14 -7.49 5.93 -5.44
C LEU A 14 -6.60 5.90 -4.18
N CYS A 15 -5.54 5.10 -4.17
CA CYS A 15 -4.65 4.98 -3.01
C CYS A 15 -3.65 6.13 -2.88
N LEU A 16 -3.35 6.86 -3.96
CA LEU A 16 -2.34 7.92 -3.99
C LEU A 16 -2.68 9.10 -3.04
N PRO A 17 -3.88 9.71 -3.09
CA PRO A 17 -4.21 10.83 -2.20
C PRO A 17 -4.42 10.40 -0.73
N GLU A 18 -4.59 9.11 -0.48
CA GLU A 18 -4.85 8.57 0.86
C GLU A 18 -3.58 8.26 1.65
N CYS A 19 -2.40 8.29 1.02
CA CYS A 19 -1.13 7.99 1.68
C CYS A 19 -0.52 9.27 2.30
N PRO A 20 -0.56 9.45 3.64
CA PRO A 20 -0.10 10.69 4.28
C PRO A 20 1.42 10.87 4.22
N THR A 21 2.17 9.78 4.04
CA THR A 21 3.64 9.76 3.93
C THR A 21 4.12 9.86 2.49
N GLU A 22 3.20 10.01 1.52
CA GLU A 22 3.50 10.05 0.07
C GLU A 22 4.36 8.84 -0.39
N SER A 23 4.18 7.69 0.27
CA SER A 23 4.95 6.47 -0.01
C SER A 23 4.51 5.76 -1.28
N ILE A 24 3.35 6.10 -1.85
CA ILE A 24 2.82 5.44 -3.04
C ILE A 24 3.20 6.25 -4.28
N SER A 25 3.71 5.58 -5.31
CA SER A 25 4.09 6.19 -6.58
C SER A 25 3.49 5.43 -7.76
N GLU A 26 3.21 6.15 -8.85
CA GLU A 26 2.65 5.60 -10.08
C GLU A 26 3.69 4.83 -10.90
N GLY A 27 3.25 3.77 -11.57
CA GLY A 27 4.01 2.90 -12.46
C GLY A 27 3.06 2.04 -13.30
N ASP A 28 3.53 0.92 -13.87
CA ASP A 28 2.65 -0.07 -14.54
C ASP A 28 1.57 -0.61 -13.58
N ILE A 29 1.97 -0.77 -12.32
CA ILE A 29 1.10 -0.84 -11.15
C ILE A 29 1.61 0.20 -10.13
N TYR A 30 0.77 0.59 -9.16
CA TYR A 30 1.25 1.44 -8.07
C TYR A 30 2.31 0.71 -7.23
N VAL A 31 3.32 1.44 -6.78
CA VAL A 31 4.44 0.92 -5.98
C VAL A 31 4.52 1.66 -4.66
N VAL A 32 4.84 0.95 -3.58
CA VAL A 32 5.03 1.51 -2.24
C VAL A 32 6.53 1.59 -1.95
N ASN A 33 6.99 2.76 -1.50
CA ASN A 33 8.31 2.93 -0.92
C ASN A 33 8.32 2.36 0.52
N PRO A 34 9.05 1.27 0.78
CA PRO A 34 9.07 0.64 2.10
C PRO A 34 9.86 1.42 3.15
N GLU A 35 10.69 2.40 2.73
CA GLU A 35 11.47 3.23 3.64
C GLU A 35 10.63 4.33 4.29
N THR A 36 9.59 4.80 3.61
CA THR A 36 8.72 5.88 4.11
C THR A 36 7.35 5.40 4.56
N CYS A 37 6.94 4.20 4.13
CA CYS A 37 5.67 3.63 4.57
C CYS A 37 5.77 3.18 6.03
N ASN A 38 4.86 3.68 6.86
CA ASN A 38 4.77 3.37 8.28
C ASN A 38 3.47 2.60 8.63
N GLU A 39 2.84 1.97 7.64
CA GLU A 39 1.56 1.27 7.78
C GLU A 39 0.41 2.12 8.34
N CYS A 40 0.56 3.46 8.30
CA CYS A 40 -0.34 4.42 8.95
C CYS A 40 -0.42 4.22 10.47
N GLU A 41 0.68 3.83 11.13
CA GLU A 41 0.76 3.62 12.59
C GLU A 41 0.42 4.88 13.41
N ASP A 42 0.60 6.05 12.81
CA ASP A 42 0.31 7.37 13.38
C ASP A 42 -1.10 7.88 13.07
N GLN A 43 -1.91 7.11 12.33
CA GLN A 43 -3.26 7.51 11.90
C GLN A 43 -4.35 6.71 12.64
N GLU A 44 -5.36 7.41 13.13
CA GLU A 44 -6.58 6.76 13.61
C GLU A 44 -7.33 6.09 12.44
N GLY A 45 -7.68 4.81 12.60
CA GLY A 45 -8.41 4.05 11.57
C GLY A 45 -7.55 3.19 10.64
N GLY A 46 -6.22 3.19 10.79
CA GLY A 46 -5.31 2.29 10.08
C GLY A 46 -5.07 2.66 8.61
N SER A 47 -4.57 1.71 7.83
CA SER A 47 -4.09 1.94 6.47
C SER A 47 -5.22 2.25 5.47
N LYS A 48 -5.46 3.54 5.20
CA LYS A 48 -6.51 4.01 4.28
C LYS A 48 -6.34 3.52 2.85
N CYS A 49 -5.10 3.40 2.37
CA CYS A 49 -4.80 2.86 1.04
C CYS A 49 -5.42 1.47 0.82
N ILE A 50 -5.42 0.62 1.86
CA ILE A 50 -6.06 -0.70 1.82
C ILE A 50 -7.58 -0.55 1.71
N ALA A 51 -8.18 0.34 2.52
CA ALA A 51 -9.63 0.54 2.56
C ALA A 51 -10.23 1.10 1.25
N VAL A 52 -9.46 1.85 0.47
CA VAL A 52 -9.91 2.44 -0.81
C VAL A 52 -9.58 1.60 -2.03
N CYS A 53 -8.83 0.50 -1.87
CA CYS A 53 -8.44 -0.34 -3.00
C CYS A 53 -9.65 -1.14 -3.51
N PRO A 54 -10.14 -0.93 -4.75
CA PRO A 54 -11.36 -1.58 -5.24
C PRO A 54 -11.18 -3.07 -5.56
N VAL A 55 -9.93 -3.55 -5.57
CA VAL A 55 -9.56 -4.93 -5.95
C VAL A 55 -8.76 -5.63 -4.84
N ASP A 56 -8.72 -5.06 -3.63
CA ASP A 56 -8.06 -5.63 -2.45
C ASP A 56 -6.61 -6.09 -2.70
N CYS A 57 -5.87 -5.38 -3.56
CA CYS A 57 -4.53 -5.75 -4.00
C CYS A 57 -3.40 -5.20 -3.10
N ILE A 58 -3.74 -4.53 -2.00
CA ILE A 58 -2.78 -3.93 -1.05
C ILE A 58 -2.80 -4.72 0.25
N VAL A 59 -1.67 -5.32 0.63
CA VAL A 59 -1.56 -6.25 1.75
C VAL A 59 -0.59 -5.78 2.82
N LEU A 60 -0.95 -6.00 4.08
CA LEU A 60 -0.03 -5.81 5.21
C LEU A 60 1.08 -6.88 5.18
N PRO A 61 2.29 -6.57 5.64
CA PRO A 61 3.43 -7.48 5.59
C PRO A 61 3.26 -8.74 6.44
N GLN A 62 2.46 -8.69 7.51
CA GLN A 62 2.04 -9.87 8.29
C GLN A 62 1.04 -10.79 7.58
N LYS A 63 0.44 -10.34 6.46
CA LYS A 63 -0.47 -11.11 5.60
C LYS A 63 0.16 -11.46 4.24
N ALA A 64 1.35 -10.95 3.96
CA ALA A 64 2.12 -11.34 2.79
C ALA A 64 2.74 -12.72 3.04
N PRO A 65 2.63 -13.70 2.11
CA PRO A 65 3.45 -14.90 2.20
C PRO A 65 4.92 -14.44 2.21
N ALA A 66 5.66 -14.89 3.22
CA ALA A 66 7.05 -14.51 3.47
C ALA A 66 7.84 -14.39 2.16
N GLN A 67 8.13 -13.15 1.76
CA GLN A 67 9.13 -12.90 0.73
C GLN A 67 10.48 -12.98 1.44
N ASN A 68 11.12 -14.14 1.24
CA ASN A 68 12.48 -14.50 1.62
C ASN A 68 13.49 -13.45 1.10
N PRO A 69 14.65 -13.25 1.77
CA PRO A 69 15.58 -12.16 1.50
C PRO A 69 16.24 -12.22 0.12
#